data_AF-A0A1T1BVD4-F1
#
_entry.id   AF-A0A1T1BVD4-F1
#
_cell.length_a   1.000
_cell.length_b   1.000
_cell.length_c   1.000
_cell.angle_alpha   90.00
_cell.angle_beta   90.00
_cell.angle_gamma   90.00
#
_symmetry.space_group_name_H-M   'P 1'
#
loop_
_entity.id
_entity.type
_entity.pdbx_description
1 polymer ?
#
loop_
_entity_poly.entity_id
_entity_poly.type
_entity_poly.pdbx_seq_one_letter_code
_entity_poly.pdbx_strand_id
1 'polypeptide(L)'
;MNVFLIILAIGVLAFLGIRYFLFRIGDPVNRKVSDSYFYHYRKNLIVHSPMGNWFELGYFESESDVESFQPINRDFGKDKKDVFWKGRKQAVDYATFQVDASGIIKDKNHVYTTNGKEYNFLGIIEVADPKSYQLLDPSLSEYKRISWFKDANAVFYRSKKTEGDPATFKPLNDAIAVDDHFIYSIIHQRGDGIYAFEVDEVIRKHKRIAGEIKVINDTYVQIGNAVVSAFTKEEFTLHTFETIKNTKEIDYFTIVVNDTLIYKGIACPEIDIESFEPLDYGYAKDSKNVYYNEKK
;
A
#
# COMPACT_ATOMS: atom_id res chain seq x y z
N MET A 1 21.02 -63.00 5.55
CA MET A 1 19.83 -62.38 6.18
C MET A 1 20.19 -61.17 7.04
N ASN A 2 21.27 -61.20 7.82
CA ASN A 2 21.58 -60.14 8.81
C ASN A 2 22.07 -58.80 8.21
N VAL A 3 22.88 -58.81 7.15
CA VAL A 3 23.41 -57.55 6.56
C VAL A 3 22.32 -56.70 5.91
N PHE A 4 21.37 -57.34 5.21
CA PHE A 4 20.23 -56.65 4.60
C PHE A 4 19.33 -55.97 5.65
N LEU A 5 19.06 -56.67 6.77
CA LEU A 5 18.27 -56.11 7.88
C LEU A 5 18.97 -54.93 8.55
N ILE A 6 20.30 -54.96 8.66
CA ILE A 6 21.10 -53.84 9.21
C ILE A 6 21.04 -52.62 8.27
N ILE A 7 21.21 -52.81 6.97
CA ILE A 7 21.12 -51.72 5.98
C ILE A 7 19.71 -51.12 5.98
N LEU A 8 18.67 -51.95 6.03
CA LEU A 8 17.29 -51.50 6.12
C LEU A 8 17.04 -50.69 7.40
N ALA A 9 17.54 -51.16 8.55
CA ALA A 9 17.42 -50.45 9.82
C ALA A 9 18.11 -49.08 9.79
N ILE A 10 19.32 -48.98 9.22
CA ILE A 10 20.03 -47.71 9.05
C ILE A 10 19.25 -46.78 8.12
N GLY A 11 18.70 -47.29 7.02
CA GLY A 11 17.87 -46.50 6.10
C GLY A 11 16.61 -45.94 6.76
N VAL A 12 15.92 -46.74 7.58
CA VAL A 12 14.75 -46.31 8.35
C VAL A 12 15.15 -45.28 9.41
N LEU A 13 16.25 -45.47 10.15
CA LEU A 13 16.72 -44.51 11.15
C LEU A 13 17.16 -43.20 10.51
N ALA A 14 17.82 -43.24 9.35
CA ALA A 14 18.18 -42.05 8.60
C ALA A 14 16.93 -41.31 8.10
N PHE A 15 15.94 -42.03 7.56
CA PHE A 15 14.66 -41.46 7.14
C PHE A 15 13.89 -40.83 8.32
N LEU A 16 13.81 -41.52 9.46
CA LEU A 16 13.18 -41.00 10.67
C LEU A 16 13.95 -39.81 11.24
N GLY A 17 15.28 -39.82 11.19
CA GLY A 17 16.14 -38.72 11.58
C GLY A 17 15.93 -37.49 10.69
N ILE A 18 15.95 -37.67 9.38
CA ILE A 18 15.63 -36.61 8.40
C ILE A 18 14.24 -36.06 8.67
N ARG A 19 13.24 -36.92 8.85
CA ARG A 19 11.87 -36.51 9.19
C ARG A 19 11.84 -35.75 10.53
N TYR A 20 12.66 -36.17 11.50
CA TYR A 20 12.82 -35.53 12.80
C TYR A 20 13.55 -34.17 12.73
N PHE A 21 14.37 -33.90 11.74
CA PHE A 21 15.02 -32.58 11.62
C PHE A 21 14.28 -31.64 10.68
N LEU A 22 13.59 -32.19 9.67
CA LEU A 22 12.97 -31.40 8.60
C LEU A 22 11.49 -31.07 8.83
N PHE A 23 10.70 -31.87 9.57
CA PHE A 23 9.28 -31.52 9.76
C PHE A 23 9.06 -30.76 11.07
N ARG A 24 8.77 -29.46 10.92
CA ARG A 24 8.42 -28.52 12.01
C ARG A 24 6.92 -28.25 12.07
N ILE A 25 6.28 -28.13 10.91
CA ILE A 25 4.83 -27.99 10.78
C ILE A 25 4.16 -29.34 10.52
N GLY A 26 2.98 -29.53 11.10
CA GLY A 26 2.12 -30.70 10.92
C GLY A 26 0.91 -30.38 10.04
N ASP A 27 -0.23 -30.99 10.37
CA ASP A 27 -1.47 -30.79 9.61
C ASP A 27 -2.01 -29.35 9.76
N PRO A 28 -2.65 -28.79 8.72
CA PRO A 28 -3.30 -27.49 8.81
C PRO A 28 -4.46 -27.52 9.80
N VAL A 29 -4.62 -26.45 10.59
CA VAL A 29 -5.73 -26.32 11.56
C VAL A 29 -7.07 -26.29 10.83
N ASN A 30 -7.19 -25.43 9.81
CA ASN A 30 -8.34 -25.40 8.91
C ASN A 30 -7.95 -24.84 7.55
N ARG A 31 -7.63 -25.75 6.61
CA ARG A 31 -7.13 -25.41 5.27
C ARG A 31 -8.11 -24.59 4.42
N LYS A 32 -9.41 -24.63 4.72
CA LYS A 32 -10.42 -23.85 3.97
C LYS A 32 -10.40 -22.37 4.33
N VAL A 33 -9.88 -22.02 5.51
CA VAL A 33 -9.86 -20.66 6.04
C VAL A 33 -8.45 -20.08 6.00
N SER A 34 -7.43 -20.88 6.29
CA SER A 34 -6.03 -20.45 6.27
C SER A 34 -5.11 -21.55 5.76
N ASP A 35 -4.20 -21.15 4.89
CA ASP A 35 -3.04 -21.93 4.45
C ASP A 35 -1.78 -21.62 5.28
N SER A 36 -1.91 -20.88 6.38
CA SER A 36 -0.76 -20.44 7.20
C SER A 36 -0.79 -20.92 8.66
N TYR A 37 -1.87 -21.54 9.14
CA TYR A 37 -1.94 -22.07 10.51
C TYR A 37 -1.94 -23.60 10.53
N PHE A 38 -0.97 -24.17 11.25
CA PHE A 38 -0.72 -25.60 11.34
C PHE A 38 -0.61 -26.03 12.80
N TYR A 39 -0.95 -27.28 13.10
CA TYR A 39 -0.48 -27.89 14.33
C TYR A 39 1.04 -28.07 14.25
N HIS A 40 1.76 -27.85 15.34
CA HIS A 40 3.17 -28.20 15.37
C HIS A 40 3.30 -29.72 15.21
N TYR A 41 4.29 -30.19 14.45
CA TYR A 41 4.50 -31.62 14.16
C TYR A 41 4.74 -32.51 15.41
N ARG A 42 4.93 -31.94 16.61
CA ARG A 42 5.40 -32.66 17.82
C ARG A 42 4.92 -32.06 19.12
N LYS A 43 4.99 -30.74 19.21
CA LYS A 43 4.53 -30.01 20.39
C LYS A 43 3.02 -29.86 20.30
N ASN A 44 2.36 -29.80 21.45
CA ASN A 44 0.95 -29.41 21.49
C ASN A 44 0.86 -27.87 21.42
N LEU A 45 1.09 -27.30 20.23
CA LEU A 45 0.96 -25.86 19.98
C LEU A 45 0.57 -25.59 18.52
N ILE A 46 0.07 -24.38 18.28
CA ILE A 46 -0.22 -23.88 16.94
C ILE A 46 1.00 -23.16 16.36
N VAL A 47 1.29 -23.41 15.09
CA VAL A 47 2.34 -22.74 14.33
C VAL A 47 1.70 -21.87 13.26
N HIS A 48 2.14 -20.61 13.18
CA HIS A 48 1.92 -19.79 12.00
C HIS A 48 3.12 -19.89 11.07
N SER A 49 2.92 -20.34 9.84
CA SER A 49 3.94 -20.39 8.79
C SER A 49 3.31 -19.94 7.47
N PRO A 50 3.74 -18.82 6.87
CA PRO A 50 3.12 -18.29 5.67
C PRO A 50 3.05 -19.33 4.55
N MET A 51 1.83 -19.70 4.12
CA MET A 51 1.58 -20.70 3.06
C MET A 51 2.20 -22.08 3.34
N GLY A 52 2.55 -22.37 4.60
CA GLY A 52 3.32 -23.55 5.01
C GLY A 52 4.80 -23.53 4.60
N ASN A 53 5.30 -22.42 4.04
CA ASN A 53 6.69 -22.28 3.61
C ASN A 53 7.60 -21.89 4.79
N TRP A 54 7.72 -22.79 5.76
CA TRP A 54 8.53 -22.56 6.96
C TRP A 54 10.03 -22.49 6.66
N PHE A 55 10.48 -23.05 5.54
CA PHE A 55 11.89 -23.11 5.17
C PHE A 55 12.41 -21.74 4.70
N GLU A 56 11.66 -21.04 3.85
CA GLU A 56 12.07 -19.74 3.30
C GLU A 56 11.49 -18.56 4.08
N LEU A 57 10.23 -18.67 4.54
CA LEU A 57 9.50 -17.59 5.20
C LEU A 57 9.48 -17.73 6.73
N GLY A 58 10.02 -18.82 7.25
CA GLY A 58 10.05 -19.11 8.68
C GLY A 58 8.68 -19.50 9.25
N TYR A 59 8.65 -19.64 10.56
CA TYR A 59 7.43 -19.90 11.30
C TYR A 59 7.48 -19.27 12.69
N PHE A 60 6.31 -19.12 13.30
CA PHE A 60 6.13 -18.64 14.65
C PHE A 60 5.35 -19.67 15.48
N GLU A 61 5.90 -20.06 16.63
CA GLU A 61 5.19 -20.89 17.63
C GLU A 61 4.26 -20.00 18.43
N SER A 62 2.96 -20.19 18.27
CA SER A 62 1.93 -19.42 18.95
C SER A 62 1.73 -19.91 20.38
N GLU A 63 1.45 -18.98 21.30
CA GLU A 63 1.03 -19.26 22.67
C GLU A 63 -0.49 -19.49 22.81
N SER A 64 -1.19 -19.64 21.67
CA SER A 64 -2.63 -19.89 21.65
C SER A 64 -3.03 -21.21 22.30
N ASP A 65 -4.23 -21.22 22.86
CA ASP A 65 -4.87 -22.45 23.34
C ASP A 65 -5.25 -23.35 22.15
N VAL A 66 -4.54 -24.47 22.01
CA VAL A 66 -4.63 -25.38 20.84
C VAL A 66 -6.02 -25.93 20.62
N GLU A 67 -6.72 -26.28 21.70
CA GLU A 67 -8.04 -26.93 21.63
C GLU A 67 -9.11 -25.98 21.11
N SER A 68 -9.02 -24.69 21.46
CA SER A 68 -9.98 -23.66 21.04
C SER A 68 -9.53 -22.81 19.86
N PHE A 69 -8.30 -22.96 19.38
CA PHE A 69 -7.76 -22.13 18.30
C PHE A 69 -8.50 -22.35 16.98
N GLN A 70 -8.90 -21.25 16.35
CA GLN A 70 -9.52 -21.22 15.04
C GLN A 70 -8.94 -20.08 14.20
N PRO A 71 -8.51 -20.34 12.95
CA PRO A 71 -8.14 -19.27 12.04
C PRO A 71 -9.38 -18.43 11.67
N ILE A 72 -9.17 -17.13 11.48
CA ILE A 72 -10.15 -16.16 10.97
C ILE A 72 -9.92 -15.97 9.47
N ASN A 73 -8.67 -15.79 9.07
CA ASN A 73 -8.22 -15.74 7.68
C ASN A 73 -6.76 -16.24 7.62
N ARG A 74 -6.04 -15.95 6.52
CA ARG A 74 -4.63 -16.33 6.36
C ARG A 74 -3.77 -15.88 7.55
N ASP A 75 -3.86 -14.61 7.94
CA ASP A 75 -2.94 -13.98 8.90
C ASP A 75 -3.49 -13.89 10.33
N PHE A 76 -4.81 -14.01 10.51
CA PHE A 76 -5.46 -13.87 11.81
C PHE A 76 -6.07 -15.18 12.29
N GLY A 77 -6.00 -15.40 13.60
CA GLY A 77 -6.70 -16.47 14.30
C GLY A 77 -7.08 -16.04 15.71
N LYS A 78 -7.89 -16.84 16.39
CA LYS A 78 -8.30 -16.60 17.77
C LYS A 78 -8.42 -17.90 18.53
N ASP A 79 -8.26 -17.84 19.84
CA ASP A 79 -8.62 -18.93 20.74
C ASP A 79 -9.83 -18.53 21.59
N LYS A 80 -10.07 -19.18 22.74
CA LYS A 80 -11.18 -18.86 23.66
C LYS A 80 -11.15 -17.46 24.29
N LYS A 81 -10.02 -16.75 24.25
CA LYS A 81 -9.86 -15.46 24.96
C LYS A 81 -9.01 -14.42 24.24
N ASP A 82 -8.15 -14.84 23.32
CA ASP A 82 -7.14 -14.00 22.70
C ASP A 82 -7.24 -14.04 21.17
N VAL A 83 -6.85 -12.93 20.53
CA VAL A 83 -6.71 -12.81 19.07
C VAL A 83 -5.23 -12.79 18.73
N PHE A 84 -4.88 -13.42 17.61
CA PHE A 84 -3.52 -13.59 17.14
C PHE A 84 -3.37 -13.08 15.71
N TRP A 85 -2.31 -12.32 15.46
CA TRP A 85 -1.85 -11.93 14.13
C TRP A 85 -0.51 -12.61 13.86
N LYS A 86 -0.42 -13.38 12.78
CA LYS A 86 0.75 -14.21 12.42
C LYS A 86 1.24 -15.08 13.59
N GLY A 87 0.28 -15.61 14.35
CA GLY A 87 0.50 -16.44 15.54
C GLY A 87 0.83 -15.67 16.83
N ARG A 88 1.00 -14.35 16.79
CA ARG A 88 1.34 -13.51 17.95
C ARG A 88 0.09 -12.87 18.55
N LYS A 89 -0.06 -12.97 19.87
CA LYS A 89 -1.17 -12.37 20.60
C LYS A 89 -1.21 -10.86 20.40
N GLN A 90 -2.41 -10.31 20.19
CA GLN A 90 -2.65 -8.88 19.97
C GLN A 90 -3.45 -8.28 21.13
N ALA A 91 -3.18 -7.01 21.44
CA ALA A 91 -3.90 -6.25 22.45
C ALA A 91 -5.16 -5.61 21.84
N VAL A 92 -6.23 -6.41 21.72
CA VAL A 92 -7.52 -6.03 21.13
C VAL A 92 -8.68 -6.46 22.01
N ASP A 93 -9.86 -5.86 21.82
CA ASP A 93 -11.09 -6.32 22.44
C ASP A 93 -11.57 -7.62 21.76
N TYR A 94 -11.29 -8.76 22.40
CA TYR A 94 -11.60 -10.09 21.88
C TYR A 94 -13.06 -10.25 21.43
N ALA A 95 -14.01 -9.72 22.21
CA ALA A 95 -15.44 -9.96 21.99
C ALA A 95 -15.96 -9.25 20.73
N THR A 96 -15.34 -8.14 20.34
CA THR A 96 -15.78 -7.30 19.22
C THR A 96 -14.77 -7.22 18.08
N PHE A 97 -13.63 -7.89 18.19
CA PHE A 97 -12.62 -7.94 17.14
C PHE A 97 -13.16 -8.57 15.85
N GLN A 98 -12.90 -7.90 14.74
CA GLN A 98 -13.25 -8.37 13.41
C GLN A 98 -12.23 -7.90 12.36
N VAL A 99 -12.11 -8.69 11.31
CA VAL A 99 -11.45 -8.30 10.06
C VAL A 99 -12.49 -8.46 8.96
N ASP A 100 -12.84 -7.38 8.28
CA ASP A 100 -13.83 -7.45 7.22
C ASP A 100 -13.22 -7.87 5.87
N ALA A 101 -14.08 -8.07 4.87
CA ALA A 101 -13.67 -8.50 3.53
C ALA A 101 -12.79 -7.49 2.79
N SER A 102 -12.78 -6.21 3.21
CA SER A 102 -11.90 -5.19 2.67
C SER A 102 -10.54 -5.13 3.37
N GLY A 103 -10.34 -5.95 4.40
CA GLY A 103 -9.12 -6.00 5.19
C GLY A 103 -9.08 -4.97 6.32
N ILE A 104 -10.19 -4.27 6.63
CA ILE A 104 -10.23 -3.37 7.79
C ILE A 104 -10.23 -4.21 9.05
N ILE A 105 -9.24 -3.93 9.92
CA ILE A 105 -9.06 -4.59 11.20
C ILE A 105 -9.57 -3.65 12.28
N LYS A 106 -10.60 -4.04 13.03
CA LYS A 106 -11.17 -3.19 14.08
C LYS A 106 -11.83 -3.97 15.20
N ASP A 107 -12.01 -3.30 16.32
CA ASP A 107 -12.90 -3.70 17.39
C ASP A 107 -13.80 -2.53 17.78
N LYS A 108 -14.53 -2.62 18.90
CA LYS A 108 -15.41 -1.52 19.35
C LYS A 108 -14.68 -0.23 19.75
N ASN A 109 -13.40 -0.30 20.07
CA ASN A 109 -12.59 0.79 20.60
C ASN A 109 -11.65 1.39 19.55
N HIS A 110 -11.06 0.56 18.68
CA HIS A 110 -9.98 0.97 17.79
C HIS A 110 -10.09 0.40 16.38
N VAL A 111 -9.51 1.14 15.43
CA VAL A 111 -9.14 0.65 14.10
C VAL A 111 -7.64 0.41 14.09
N TYR A 112 -7.22 -0.67 13.45
CA TYR A 112 -5.85 -1.14 13.48
C TYR A 112 -5.21 -1.16 12.09
N THR A 113 -3.88 -1.07 12.07
CA THR A 113 -3.04 -1.21 10.89
C THR A 113 -1.95 -2.25 11.11
N THR A 114 -1.58 -2.98 10.07
CA THR A 114 -0.41 -3.88 10.09
C THR A 114 0.91 -3.14 9.90
N ASN A 115 0.86 -1.86 9.50
CA ASN A 115 2.03 -1.01 9.28
C ASN A 115 2.25 -0.10 10.50
N GLY A 116 2.15 -0.69 11.70
CA GLY A 116 2.43 0.01 12.95
C GLY A 116 3.91 0.25 13.18
N LYS A 117 4.24 0.95 14.27
CA LYS A 117 5.63 1.17 14.71
C LYS A 117 6.32 -0.14 15.13
N GLU A 118 5.55 -1.09 15.64
CA GLU A 118 6.04 -2.38 16.10
C GLU A 118 5.75 -3.45 15.06
N TYR A 119 6.79 -4.00 14.43
CA TYR A 119 6.70 -4.93 13.29
C TYR A 119 5.75 -6.13 13.48
N ASN A 120 5.60 -6.60 14.71
CA ASN A 120 4.91 -7.84 15.05
C ASN A 120 3.55 -7.62 15.74
N PHE A 121 3.13 -6.36 15.86
CA PHE A 121 1.91 -5.98 16.54
C PHE A 121 1.10 -5.01 15.70
N LEU A 122 -0.21 -5.09 15.84
CA LEU A 122 -1.11 -4.14 15.22
C LEU A 122 -0.86 -2.74 15.78
N GLY A 123 -0.67 -1.76 14.89
CA GLY A 123 -0.69 -0.35 15.24
C GLY A 123 -2.12 0.15 15.37
N ILE A 124 -2.38 1.05 16.31
CA ILE A 124 -3.65 1.77 16.38
C ILE A 124 -3.61 2.93 15.37
N ILE A 125 -4.67 3.06 14.57
CA ILE A 125 -4.88 4.24 13.74
C ILE A 125 -5.46 5.33 14.64
N GLU A 126 -4.59 6.25 15.07
CA GLU A 126 -4.98 7.33 15.97
C GLU A 126 -6.17 8.13 15.44
N VAL A 127 -7.09 8.47 16.34
CA VAL A 127 -8.33 9.24 16.12
C VAL A 127 -9.35 8.65 15.13
N ALA A 128 -9.10 7.46 14.57
CA ALA A 128 -10.07 6.77 13.72
C ALA A 128 -11.30 6.31 14.53
N ASP A 129 -12.49 6.56 14.01
CA ASP A 129 -13.74 6.07 14.60
C ASP A 129 -14.08 4.67 14.05
N PRO A 130 -14.01 3.59 14.87
CA PRO A 130 -14.28 2.23 14.41
C PRO A 130 -15.69 2.03 13.85
N LYS A 131 -16.66 2.84 14.29
CA LYS A 131 -18.06 2.70 13.86
C LYS A 131 -18.25 3.15 12.42
N SER A 132 -17.57 4.22 12.00
CA SER A 132 -17.72 4.82 10.68
C SER A 132 -16.53 4.58 9.73
N TYR A 133 -15.44 3.95 10.21
CA TYR A 133 -14.27 3.64 9.38
C TYR A 133 -14.59 2.66 8.26
N GLN A 134 -14.29 3.09 7.04
CA GLN A 134 -14.56 2.39 5.78
C GLN A 134 -13.58 2.81 4.68
N LEU A 135 -13.61 2.11 3.56
CA LEU A 135 -12.91 2.54 2.34
C LEU A 135 -13.37 3.95 1.92
N LEU A 136 -12.43 4.78 1.45
CA LEU A 136 -12.76 6.11 0.97
C LEU A 136 -13.72 6.05 -0.24
N ASP A 137 -13.36 5.22 -1.21
CA ASP A 137 -14.11 4.99 -2.44
C ASP A 137 -13.89 3.53 -2.90
N PRO A 138 -14.91 2.65 -2.78
CA PRO A 138 -14.83 1.27 -3.22
C PRO A 138 -14.59 1.08 -4.72
N SER A 139 -14.87 2.09 -5.55
CA SER A 139 -14.72 2.03 -7.01
C SER A 139 -13.28 2.21 -7.49
N LEU A 140 -12.38 2.66 -6.62
CA LEU A 140 -10.96 2.76 -6.93
C LEU A 140 -10.37 1.38 -7.27
N SER A 141 -9.34 1.39 -8.12
CA SER A 141 -8.52 0.21 -8.40
C SER A 141 -7.98 -0.39 -7.09
N GLU A 142 -7.77 -1.71 -7.07
CA GLU A 142 -7.37 -2.40 -5.84
C GLU A 142 -6.12 -1.80 -5.18
N TYR A 143 -5.10 -1.47 -5.98
CA TYR A 143 -3.86 -0.86 -5.48
C TYR A 143 -4.07 0.52 -4.83
N LYS A 144 -5.00 1.34 -5.34
CA LYS A 144 -5.34 2.65 -4.77
C LYS A 144 -6.26 2.52 -3.57
N ARG A 145 -7.27 1.67 -3.71
CA ARG A 145 -8.35 1.48 -2.74
C ARG A 145 -7.83 1.11 -1.36
N ILE A 146 -6.85 0.21 -1.26
CA ILE A 146 -6.27 -0.22 0.02
C ILE A 146 -5.40 0.84 0.71
N SER A 147 -5.12 1.97 0.04
CA SER A 147 -4.36 3.08 0.62
C SER A 147 -5.26 4.17 1.20
N TRP A 148 -6.56 4.19 0.87
CA TRP A 148 -7.46 5.29 1.19
C TRP A 148 -8.69 4.83 1.98
N PHE A 149 -8.85 5.43 3.16
CA PHE A 149 -9.99 5.18 4.05
C PHE A 149 -10.57 6.50 4.53
N LYS A 150 -11.77 6.44 5.10
CA LYS A 150 -12.36 7.54 5.83
C LYS A 150 -13.20 7.04 6.98
N ASP A 151 -13.45 7.93 7.92
CA ASP A 151 -14.54 7.82 8.87
C ASP A 151 -15.43 9.07 8.77
N ALA A 152 -16.34 9.27 9.72
CA ALA A 152 -17.22 10.44 9.73
C ALA A 152 -16.49 11.79 9.88
N ASN A 153 -15.25 11.80 10.39
CA ASN A 153 -14.53 12.99 10.81
C ASN A 153 -13.26 13.26 9.98
N ALA A 154 -12.68 12.24 9.35
CA ALA A 154 -11.38 12.35 8.71
C ALA A 154 -11.21 11.40 7.52
N VAL A 155 -10.32 11.80 6.62
CA VAL A 155 -9.73 10.93 5.60
C VAL A 155 -8.40 10.40 6.11
N PHE A 156 -8.09 9.16 5.75
CA PHE A 156 -6.84 8.49 6.10
C PHE A 156 -6.15 8.01 4.84
N TYR A 157 -4.87 8.35 4.72
CA TYR A 157 -3.97 7.85 3.70
C TYR A 157 -2.93 6.95 4.36
N ARG A 158 -2.90 5.66 4.00
CA ARG A 158 -1.97 4.66 4.55
C ARG A 158 -1.91 4.70 6.09
N SER A 159 -3.08 4.68 6.73
CA SER A 159 -3.24 4.72 8.20
C SER A 159 -2.85 6.06 8.86
N LYS A 160 -2.59 7.12 8.10
CA LYS A 160 -2.34 8.48 8.61
C LYS A 160 -3.51 9.40 8.31
N LYS A 161 -3.96 10.15 9.32
CA LYS A 161 -4.98 11.18 9.15
C LYS A 161 -4.49 12.28 8.19
N THR A 162 -5.41 12.77 7.35
CA THR A 162 -5.18 13.91 6.46
C THR A 162 -6.08 15.10 6.84
N GLU A 163 -5.85 16.26 6.21
CA GLU A 163 -6.66 17.47 6.37
C GLU A 163 -7.83 17.59 5.37
N GLY A 164 -8.16 16.50 4.66
CA GLY A 164 -9.22 16.46 3.66
C GLY A 164 -10.61 16.29 4.26
N ASP A 165 -11.62 16.91 3.64
CA ASP A 165 -13.02 16.70 4.01
C ASP A 165 -13.51 15.29 3.60
N PRO A 166 -13.85 14.39 4.56
CA PRO A 166 -14.27 13.02 4.26
C PRO A 166 -15.54 12.90 3.41
N ALA A 167 -16.37 13.94 3.34
CA ALA A 167 -17.57 13.93 2.51
C ALA A 167 -17.24 14.07 1.02
N THR A 168 -16.21 14.85 0.68
CA THR A 168 -15.97 15.34 -0.69
C THR A 168 -14.57 15.02 -1.21
N PHE A 169 -13.67 14.51 -0.36
CA PHE A 169 -12.29 14.19 -0.73
C PHE A 169 -12.22 13.08 -1.78
N LYS A 170 -11.43 13.32 -2.82
CA LYS A 170 -11.23 12.44 -3.96
C LYS A 170 -9.76 12.45 -4.41
N PRO A 171 -9.03 11.33 -4.31
CA PRO A 171 -7.76 11.17 -5.02
C PRO A 171 -8.03 11.16 -6.52
N LEU A 172 -7.30 12.00 -7.26
CA LEU A 172 -7.46 12.12 -8.71
C LEU A 172 -6.46 11.24 -9.44
N ASN A 173 -5.22 11.20 -8.94
CA ASN A 173 -4.15 10.34 -9.42
C ASN A 173 -3.19 10.01 -8.26
N ASP A 174 -1.95 9.61 -8.56
CA ASP A 174 -0.99 9.16 -7.55
C ASP A 174 -0.37 10.33 -6.76
N ALA A 175 -0.44 11.55 -7.29
CA ALA A 175 0.20 12.73 -6.71
C ALA A 175 -0.77 13.84 -6.28
N ILE A 176 -2.02 13.83 -6.74
CA ILE A 176 -2.99 14.91 -6.56
C ILE A 176 -4.32 14.36 -6.04
N ALA A 177 -4.86 15.04 -5.04
CA ALA A 177 -6.23 14.87 -4.57
C ALA A 177 -6.93 16.22 -4.44
N VAL A 178 -8.25 16.20 -4.35
CA VAL A 178 -9.07 17.39 -4.09
C VAL A 178 -10.15 17.07 -3.07
N ASP A 179 -10.66 18.08 -2.39
CA ASP A 179 -11.99 18.08 -1.79
C ASP A 179 -12.75 19.31 -2.29
N ASP A 180 -13.93 19.65 -1.77
CA ASP A 180 -14.68 20.81 -2.26
C ASP A 180 -14.00 22.17 -2.05
N HIS A 181 -12.99 22.25 -1.19
CA HIS A 181 -12.36 23.50 -0.79
C HIS A 181 -10.90 23.63 -1.24
N PHE A 182 -10.19 22.51 -1.39
CA PHE A 182 -8.74 22.50 -1.57
C PHE A 182 -8.25 21.46 -2.58
N ILE A 183 -7.01 21.69 -3.03
CA ILE A 183 -6.17 20.79 -3.80
C ILE A 183 -5.03 20.35 -2.90
N TYR A 184 -4.74 19.06 -2.94
CA TYR A 184 -3.76 18.39 -2.11
C TYR A 184 -2.70 17.73 -2.98
N SER A 185 -1.47 17.70 -2.46
CA SER A 185 -0.39 16.86 -2.98
C SER A 185 -0.28 15.61 -2.12
N ILE A 186 -0.21 14.45 -2.77
CA ILE A 186 0.02 13.14 -2.17
C ILE A 186 1.50 12.80 -2.34
N ILE A 187 2.21 12.58 -1.24
CA ILE A 187 3.65 12.33 -1.21
C ILE A 187 3.89 11.00 -0.53
N HIS A 188 4.29 9.99 -1.30
CA HIS A 188 4.53 8.65 -0.76
C HIS A 188 5.93 8.55 -0.15
N GLN A 189 6.92 9.14 -0.82
CA GLN A 189 8.32 9.05 -0.46
C GLN A 189 9.02 10.39 -0.64
N ARG A 190 10.05 10.67 0.15
CA ARG A 190 10.94 11.82 -0.03
C ARG A 190 12.38 11.34 -0.21
N GLY A 191 13.21 12.15 -0.86
CA GLY A 191 14.60 11.84 -1.14
C GLY A 191 14.82 11.12 -2.47
N ASP A 192 16.08 10.84 -2.79
CA ASP A 192 16.51 10.30 -4.06
C ASP A 192 17.33 9.02 -3.95
N GLY A 193 17.12 8.11 -4.89
CA GLY A 193 17.83 6.83 -4.97
C GLY A 193 17.76 6.04 -3.66
N ILE A 194 18.93 5.66 -3.15
CA ILE A 194 19.08 4.89 -1.90
C ILE A 194 18.68 5.67 -0.64
N TYR A 195 18.49 6.98 -0.74
CA TYR A 195 18.07 7.85 0.38
C TYR A 195 16.57 8.13 0.37
N ALA A 196 15.81 7.49 -0.52
CA ALA A 196 14.35 7.61 -0.52
C ALA A 196 13.77 6.92 0.73
N PHE A 197 12.88 7.61 1.44
CA PHE A 197 12.14 7.06 2.58
C PHE A 197 10.66 7.39 2.47
N GLU A 198 9.82 6.47 2.94
CA GLU A 198 8.36 6.61 2.94
C GLU A 198 7.93 7.68 3.94
N VAL A 199 7.07 8.59 3.50
CA VAL A 199 6.48 9.65 4.33
C VAL A 199 4.96 9.58 4.37
N ASP A 200 4.31 9.10 3.31
CA ASP A 200 2.85 8.97 3.20
C ASP A 200 2.07 10.20 3.67
N GLU A 201 2.42 11.37 3.13
CA GLU A 201 1.82 12.66 3.49
C GLU A 201 0.78 13.08 2.45
N VAL A 202 -0.28 13.73 2.93
CA VAL A 202 -1.28 14.40 2.08
C VAL A 202 -1.34 15.84 2.53
N ILE A 203 -0.77 16.73 1.73
CA ILE A 203 -0.52 18.12 2.10
C ILE A 203 -1.48 19.01 1.34
N ARG A 204 -2.24 19.85 2.06
CA ARG A 204 -3.05 20.91 1.45
C ARG A 204 -2.13 21.93 0.78
N LYS A 205 -2.36 22.22 -0.51
CA LYS A 205 -1.49 23.11 -1.29
C LYS A 205 -2.17 24.37 -1.77
N HIS A 206 -3.40 24.27 -2.26
CA HIS A 206 -4.09 25.41 -2.86
C HIS A 206 -5.60 25.32 -2.64
N LYS A 207 -6.33 26.44 -2.72
CA LYS A 207 -7.79 26.41 -2.76
C LYS A 207 -8.28 25.74 -4.04
N ARG A 208 -9.41 25.04 -4.00
CA ARG A 208 -9.99 24.43 -5.20
C ARG A 208 -10.36 25.51 -6.21
N ILE A 209 -9.94 25.29 -7.45
CA ILE A 209 -10.32 26.12 -8.59
C ILE A 209 -11.60 25.53 -9.19
N ALA A 210 -12.50 26.41 -9.63
CA ALA A 210 -13.69 25.98 -10.34
C ALA A 210 -13.35 25.48 -11.75
N GLY A 211 -14.00 24.42 -12.17
CA GLY A 211 -13.84 23.88 -13.52
C GLY A 211 -13.99 22.37 -13.55
N GLU A 212 -14.13 21.85 -14.76
CA GLU A 212 -14.10 20.41 -15.00
C GLU A 212 -12.72 19.85 -14.66
N ILE A 213 -12.71 18.68 -14.01
CA ILE A 213 -11.49 17.97 -13.65
C ILE A 213 -11.23 16.91 -14.71
N LYS A 214 -10.08 17.00 -15.37
CA LYS A 214 -9.57 16.00 -16.31
C LYS A 214 -8.20 15.53 -15.83
N VAL A 215 -8.11 14.26 -15.43
CA VAL A 215 -6.82 13.62 -15.13
C VAL A 215 -6.06 13.45 -16.45
N ILE A 216 -4.82 13.95 -16.50
CA ILE A 216 -3.98 13.85 -17.70
C ILE A 216 -3.13 12.59 -17.60
N ASN A 217 -2.45 12.40 -16.46
CA ASN A 217 -1.65 11.23 -16.14
C ASN A 217 -1.51 11.10 -14.60
N ASP A 218 -0.52 10.34 -14.13
CA ASP A 218 -0.31 10.08 -12.70
C ASP A 218 0.16 11.28 -11.86
N THR A 219 0.66 12.35 -12.48
CA THR A 219 1.23 13.54 -11.80
C THR A 219 0.57 14.85 -12.19
N TYR A 220 -0.19 14.89 -13.29
CA TYR A 220 -0.85 16.09 -13.81
C TYR A 220 -2.37 15.95 -13.87
N VAL A 221 -3.04 17.02 -13.48
CA VAL A 221 -4.50 17.18 -13.56
C VAL A 221 -4.83 18.55 -14.15
N GLN A 222 -5.72 18.58 -15.13
CA GLN A 222 -6.37 19.80 -15.57
C GLN A 222 -7.61 20.07 -14.71
N ILE A 223 -7.75 21.31 -14.23
CA ILE A 223 -8.93 21.80 -13.50
C ILE A 223 -9.36 23.11 -14.15
N GLY A 224 -10.42 23.06 -14.97
CA GLY A 224 -10.82 24.18 -15.80
C GLY A 224 -9.69 24.61 -16.75
N ASN A 225 -9.28 25.89 -16.65
CA ASN A 225 -8.15 26.44 -17.41
C ASN A 225 -6.83 26.44 -16.61
N ALA A 226 -6.74 25.63 -15.55
CA ALA A 226 -5.49 25.41 -14.82
C ALA A 226 -4.97 24.00 -15.04
N VAL A 227 -3.65 23.86 -14.99
CA VAL A 227 -2.96 22.57 -14.89
C VAL A 227 -2.20 22.54 -13.59
N VAL A 228 -2.50 21.52 -12.79
CA VAL A 228 -1.86 21.22 -11.52
C VAL A 228 -0.89 20.07 -11.76
N SER A 229 0.30 20.17 -11.19
CA SER A 229 1.25 19.07 -11.14
C SER A 229 1.78 18.88 -9.73
N ALA A 230 2.05 17.63 -9.37
CA ALA A 230 2.76 17.31 -8.14
C ALA A 230 3.63 16.07 -8.38
N PHE A 231 4.80 16.04 -7.77
CA PHE A 231 5.73 14.93 -7.90
C PHE A 231 6.06 14.39 -6.51
N THR A 232 6.45 13.12 -6.46
CA THR A 232 6.87 12.49 -5.20
C THR A 232 8.07 13.21 -4.57
N LYS A 233 8.92 13.88 -5.37
CA LYS A 233 10.18 14.48 -4.91
C LYS A 233 10.30 16.00 -5.10
N GLU A 234 9.44 16.59 -5.94
CA GLU A 234 9.47 18.02 -6.28
C GLU A 234 8.12 18.68 -6.00
N GLU A 235 8.12 20.01 -5.81
CA GLU A 235 6.97 20.72 -5.28
C GLU A 235 5.78 20.79 -6.24
N PHE A 236 4.61 20.93 -5.61
CA PHE A 236 3.34 21.24 -6.26
C PHE A 236 3.44 22.49 -7.12
N THR A 237 3.02 22.40 -8.38
CA THR A 237 2.90 23.57 -9.26
C THR A 237 1.48 23.70 -9.79
N LEU A 238 1.10 24.94 -10.07
CA LEU A 238 -0.19 25.27 -10.65
C LEU A 238 0.00 26.36 -11.70
N HIS A 239 -0.30 26.03 -12.94
CA HIS A 239 -0.25 26.95 -14.07
C HIS A 239 -1.65 27.30 -14.50
N THR A 240 -1.92 28.59 -14.70
CA THR A 240 -3.21 29.07 -15.22
C THR A 240 -3.03 29.53 -16.66
N PHE A 241 -4.03 29.25 -17.48
CA PHE A 241 -4.08 29.61 -18.88
C PHE A 241 -5.31 30.47 -19.11
N GLU A 242 -5.27 31.38 -20.10
CA GLU A 242 -6.48 32.09 -20.52
C GLU A 242 -7.53 31.10 -21.05
N THR A 243 -7.10 30.11 -21.84
CA THR A 243 -7.94 29.03 -22.36
C THR A 243 -7.09 27.79 -22.61
N ILE A 244 -7.59 26.62 -22.21
CA ILE A 244 -7.02 25.33 -22.58
C ILE A 244 -7.88 24.71 -23.69
N LYS A 245 -7.32 24.63 -24.90
CA LYS A 245 -7.94 23.98 -26.07
C LYS A 245 -7.67 22.48 -26.07
N ASN A 246 -6.44 22.08 -25.73
CA ASN A 246 -6.05 20.68 -25.69
C ASN A 246 -5.02 20.41 -24.58
N THR A 247 -5.04 19.18 -24.08
CA THR A 247 -4.03 18.63 -23.18
C THR A 247 -3.68 17.23 -23.66
N LYS A 248 -2.38 16.94 -23.74
CA LYS A 248 -1.84 15.67 -24.21
C LYS A 248 -0.77 15.16 -23.24
N GLU A 249 -0.90 13.93 -22.81
CA GLU A 249 0.15 13.21 -22.09
C GLU A 249 1.30 12.83 -23.06
N ILE A 250 2.54 13.03 -22.63
CA ILE A 250 3.73 12.49 -23.29
C ILE A 250 4.29 11.34 -22.46
N ASP A 251 4.53 11.58 -21.17
CA ASP A 251 5.00 10.59 -20.20
C ASP A 251 4.63 11.03 -18.76
N TYR A 252 5.19 10.35 -17.76
CA TYR A 252 4.95 10.62 -16.34
C TYR A 252 5.36 12.04 -15.89
N PHE A 253 6.40 12.63 -16.45
CA PHE A 253 6.92 13.96 -16.12
C PHE A 253 6.55 15.03 -17.14
N THR A 254 6.05 14.64 -18.31
CA THR A 254 5.92 15.53 -19.46
C THR A 254 4.51 15.52 -20.02
N ILE A 255 3.94 16.71 -20.20
CA ILE A 255 2.67 16.90 -20.90
C ILE A 255 2.78 18.08 -21.88
N VAL A 256 1.82 18.18 -22.78
CA VAL A 256 1.61 19.35 -23.63
C VAL A 256 0.25 19.96 -23.30
N VAL A 257 0.24 21.29 -23.15
CA VAL A 257 -0.98 22.09 -22.95
C VAL A 257 -1.01 23.13 -24.06
N ASN A 258 -2.03 23.07 -24.92
CA ASN A 258 -2.08 23.82 -26.17
C ASN A 258 -0.82 23.56 -27.02
N ASP A 259 0.05 24.57 -27.12
CA ASP A 259 1.31 24.56 -27.86
C ASP A 259 2.50 24.83 -26.91
N THR A 260 2.37 24.44 -25.63
CA THR A 260 3.45 24.57 -24.64
C THR A 260 3.70 23.23 -23.96
N LEU A 261 4.95 22.76 -24.03
CA LEU A 261 5.41 21.61 -23.29
C LEU A 261 5.61 21.98 -21.82
N ILE A 262 5.17 21.12 -20.91
CA ILE A 262 5.40 21.24 -19.47
C ILE A 262 6.18 20.02 -19.01
N TYR A 263 7.39 20.23 -18.52
CA TYR A 263 8.26 19.21 -17.99
C TYR A 263 8.47 19.43 -16.49
N LYS A 264 8.16 18.41 -15.68
CA LYS A 264 8.21 18.50 -14.20
C LYS A 264 7.54 19.75 -13.62
N GLY A 265 6.39 20.12 -14.20
CA GLY A 265 5.64 21.29 -13.77
C GLY A 265 6.28 22.63 -14.17
N ILE A 266 7.32 22.66 -15.00
CA ILE A 266 7.92 23.87 -15.57
C ILE A 266 7.48 24.01 -17.03
N ALA A 267 6.93 25.17 -17.38
CA ALA A 267 6.55 25.47 -18.76
C ALA A 267 7.79 25.77 -19.62
N CYS A 268 7.90 25.12 -20.77
CA CYS A 268 9.01 25.22 -21.71
C CYS A 268 8.51 25.80 -23.05
N PRO A 269 8.18 27.09 -23.13
CA PRO A 269 7.59 27.70 -24.34
C PRO A 269 8.54 27.78 -25.53
N GLU A 270 9.84 27.62 -25.31
CA GLU A 270 10.85 27.69 -26.38
C GLU A 270 11.02 26.39 -27.16
N ILE A 271 10.50 25.27 -26.63
CA ILE A 271 10.61 23.95 -27.25
C ILE A 271 9.64 23.86 -28.43
N ASP A 272 10.15 23.50 -29.59
CA ASP A 272 9.32 23.20 -30.76
C ASP A 272 8.68 21.80 -30.61
N ILE A 273 7.39 21.79 -30.28
CA ILE A 273 6.62 20.55 -30.01
C ILE A 273 6.49 19.68 -31.25
N GLU A 274 6.45 20.26 -32.45
CA GLU A 274 6.27 19.48 -33.69
C GLU A 274 7.47 18.57 -33.96
N SER A 275 8.67 19.01 -33.56
CA SER A 275 9.92 18.26 -33.70
C SER A 275 10.45 17.71 -32.38
N PHE A 276 9.66 17.80 -31.30
CA PHE A 276 10.06 17.35 -29.97
C PHE A 276 10.25 15.83 -29.94
N GLU A 277 11.45 15.42 -29.53
CA GLU A 277 11.83 14.03 -29.34
C GLU A 277 12.38 13.88 -27.91
N PRO A 278 11.65 13.19 -27.00
CA PRO A 278 12.19 12.83 -25.70
C PRO A 278 13.32 11.82 -25.89
N LEU A 279 14.43 12.02 -25.17
CA LEU A 279 15.57 11.11 -25.12
C LEU A 279 15.68 10.52 -23.70
N ASP A 280 16.63 9.62 -23.50
CA ASP A 280 16.85 9.01 -22.19
C ASP A 280 17.52 9.98 -21.19
N TYR A 281 17.40 9.66 -19.90
CA TYR A 281 18.13 10.32 -18.81
C TYR A 281 17.91 11.85 -18.70
N GLY A 282 16.70 12.32 -19.01
CA GLY A 282 16.33 13.74 -18.89
C GLY A 282 16.85 14.60 -20.04
N TYR A 283 17.36 13.98 -21.10
CA TYR A 283 17.64 14.65 -22.35
C TYR A 283 16.39 14.71 -23.22
N ALA A 284 16.28 15.75 -24.02
CA ALA A 284 15.32 15.84 -25.11
C ALA A 284 15.92 16.69 -26.22
N LYS A 285 15.32 16.70 -27.41
CA LYS A 285 15.71 17.62 -28.47
C LYS A 285 14.49 18.11 -29.24
N ASP A 286 14.68 19.21 -29.94
CA ASP A 286 13.83 19.62 -31.05
C ASP A 286 14.70 19.83 -32.30
N SER A 287 14.11 20.36 -33.37
CA SER A 287 14.82 20.62 -34.63
C SER A 287 16.00 21.61 -34.51
N LYS A 288 16.07 22.40 -33.42
CA LYS A 288 17.03 23.50 -33.25
C LYS A 288 18.00 23.27 -32.10
N ASN A 289 17.58 22.61 -31.03
CA ASN A 289 18.34 22.50 -29.78
C ASN A 289 18.24 21.10 -29.17
N VAL A 290 19.22 20.78 -28.32
CA VAL A 290 19.18 19.68 -27.38
C VAL A 290 19.01 20.28 -25.98
N TYR A 291 18.25 19.61 -25.14
CA TYR A 291 17.92 20.04 -23.79
C TYR A 291 18.34 18.97 -22.78
N TYR A 292 18.78 19.39 -21.59
CA TYR A 292 18.96 18.53 -20.43
C TYR A 292 18.22 19.14 -19.25
N ASN A 293 17.19 18.44 -18.74
CA ASN A 293 16.24 18.96 -17.76
C ASN A 293 15.85 20.40 -18.13
N GLU A 294 14.94 20.58 -19.07
CA GLU A 294 14.37 21.88 -19.48
C GLU A 294 15.33 22.97 -20.00
N LYS A 295 16.65 22.78 -19.92
CA LYS A 295 17.68 23.79 -20.26
C LYS A 295 18.45 23.40 -21.51
N LYS A 296 18.70 24.41 -22.35
CA LYS A 296 19.57 24.34 -23.54
C LYS A 296 21.03 24.09 -23.16
#